data_AF-A0AAV8W9A9-F1
#
_entry.id   AF-A0AAV8W9A9-F1
#
_cell.length_a   1.000
_cell.length_b   1.000
_cell.length_c   1.000
_cell.angle_alpha   90.00
_cell.angle_beta   90.00
_cell.angle_gamma   90.00
#
_symmetry.space_group_name_H-M   'P 1'
#
loop_
_entity.id
_entity.type
_entity.pdbx_description
1 polymer ?
#
loop_
_entity_poly.entity_id
_entity_poly.type
_entity_poly.pdbx_seq_one_letter_code
_entity_poly.pdbx_strand_id
1 'polypeptide(L)'
;MSIGVELAALLSSCERNILQSTYTKADFSYHNIKQSLHNMWAKIYVLEASEQRSSSIKKIHECLEKLEKRVAENEQKKYSSYYARAPERDRVTQS
;
A
#
# COMPACT_ATOMS: atom_id res chain seq x y z
N MET A 1 6.27 25.85 -1.77
CA MET A 1 5.94 24.87 -2.83
C MET A 1 4.43 24.84 -3.00
N SER A 2 3.93 24.54 -4.20
CA SER A 2 2.48 24.39 -4.44
C SER A 2 2.00 23.03 -3.95
N ILE A 3 0.82 22.98 -3.32
CA ILE A 3 0.16 21.73 -2.87
C ILE A 3 0.05 20.72 -4.02
N GLY A 4 -0.15 21.19 -5.27
CA GLY A 4 -0.22 20.33 -6.44
C GLY A 4 1.11 19.62 -6.77
N VAL A 5 2.24 20.30 -6.54
CA VAL A 5 3.59 19.74 -6.77
C VAL A 5 3.93 18.72 -5.69
N GLU A 6 3.61 19.02 -4.43
CA GLU A 6 3.80 18.10 -3.31
C GLU A 6 2.96 16.83 -3.47
N LEU A 7 1.69 16.98 -3.88
CA LEU A 7 0.81 15.85 -4.18
C LEU A 7 1.37 14.99 -5.31
N ALA A 8 1.80 15.59 -6.42
CA ALA A 8 2.34 14.84 -7.55
C ALA A 8 3.59 14.05 -7.15
N ALA A 9 4.51 14.66 -6.41
CA ALA A 9 5.70 14.00 -5.91
C ALA A 9 5.36 12.84 -4.95
N LEU A 10 4.41 13.05 -4.03
CA LEU A 10 3.95 12.04 -3.09
C LEU A 10 3.30 10.85 -3.79
N LEU A 11 2.39 11.11 -4.74
CA LEU A 11 1.74 10.06 -5.52
C LEU A 11 2.76 9.25 -6.33
N SER A 12 3.69 9.91 -7.04
CA SER A 12 4.75 9.19 -7.78
C SER A 12 5.68 8.39 -6.88
N SER A 13 5.97 8.86 -5.67
CA SER A 13 6.71 8.07 -4.68
C SER A 13 5.90 6.87 -4.20
N CYS A 14 4.62 7.06 -3.87
CA CYS A 14 3.74 5.99 -3.40
C CYS A 14 3.57 4.91 -4.47
N GLU A 15 3.31 5.27 -5.73
CA GLU A 15 3.14 4.31 -6.82
C GLU A 15 4.40 3.45 -7.04
N ARG A 16 5.59 4.07 -7.03
CA ARG A 16 6.86 3.34 -7.13
C ARG A 16 7.06 2.38 -5.96
N ASN A 17 6.81 2.87 -4.74
CA ASN A 17 6.96 2.07 -3.53
C ASN A 17 5.97 0.90 -3.52
N ILE A 18 4.71 1.11 -3.90
CA ILE A 18 3.68 0.06 -3.97
C ILE A 18 4.10 -1.04 -4.94
N LEU A 19 4.49 -0.68 -6.17
CA LEU A 19 4.88 -1.65 -7.21
C LEU A 19 6.02 -2.57 -6.78
N GLN A 20 7.01 -2.02 -6.07
CA GLN A 20 8.22 -2.74 -5.68
C GLN A 20 8.13 -3.38 -4.29
N SER A 21 7.07 -3.09 -3.52
CA SER A 21 6.96 -3.54 -2.14
C SER A 21 6.48 -4.98 -1.97
N THR A 22 6.99 -5.60 -0.90
CA THR A 22 6.51 -6.86 -0.32
C THR A 22 5.77 -6.62 1.00
N TYR A 23 5.32 -5.39 1.25
CA TYR A 23 4.67 -5.02 2.51
C TYR A 23 3.38 -5.82 2.75
N THR A 24 3.15 -6.11 4.01
CA THR A 24 1.96 -6.69 4.62
C THR A 24 1.32 -5.66 5.57
N LYS A 25 0.13 -5.92 6.12
CA LYS A 25 -0.50 -4.98 7.06
C LYS A 25 0.26 -4.84 8.38
N ALA A 26 1.16 -5.76 8.69
CA ALA A 26 2.00 -5.66 9.89
C ALA A 26 3.19 -4.71 9.70
N ASP A 27 3.50 -4.31 8.47
CA ASP A 27 4.69 -3.52 8.19
C ASP A 27 4.46 -2.03 8.46
N PHE A 28 5.40 -1.42 9.17
CA PHE A 28 5.39 0.03 9.42
C PHE A 28 5.29 0.84 8.12
N SER A 29 5.99 0.39 7.07
CA SER A 29 5.99 1.06 5.77
C SER A 29 4.60 1.15 5.14
N TYR A 30 3.74 0.14 5.30
CA TYR A 30 2.35 0.19 4.84
C TYR A 30 1.58 1.30 5.57
N HIS A 31 1.67 1.34 6.89
CA HIS A 31 1.00 2.35 7.69
C HIS A 31 1.52 3.77 7.42
N ASN A 32 2.83 3.92 7.20
CA ASN A 32 3.43 5.21 6.91
C ASN A 32 2.95 5.78 5.56
N ILE A 33 2.87 4.94 4.52
CA ILE A 33 2.35 5.36 3.20
C ILE A 33 0.87 5.72 3.31
N LYS A 34 0.06 4.87 3.97
CA LYS A 34 -1.37 5.11 4.18
C LYS A 34 -1.61 6.42 4.95
N GLN A 35 -0.88 6.67 6.02
CA GLN A 35 -0.99 7.91 6.80
C GLN A 35 -0.59 9.13 5.96
N SER A 36 0.48 9.02 5.15
CA SER A 36 0.93 10.10 4.26
C SER A 36 -0.14 10.48 3.23
N LEU A 37 -0.82 9.49 2.64
CA LEU A 37 -1.94 9.71 1.72
C LEU A 37 -3.14 10.36 2.42
N HIS A 38 -3.49 9.92 3.64
CA HIS A 38 -4.57 10.54 4.41
C HIS A 38 -4.24 11.98 4.84
N ASN A 39 -3.01 12.26 5.24
CA ASN A 39 -2.56 13.61 5.56
C ASN A 39 -2.68 14.54 4.35
N MET A 40 -2.33 14.02 3.17
CA MET A 40 -2.45 14.78 1.92
C MET A 40 -3.92 15.03 1.56
N TRP A 41 -4.77 14.03 1.75
CA TRP A 41 -6.22 14.16 1.56
C TRP A 41 -6.81 15.23 2.47
N ALA A 42 -6.49 15.22 3.77
CA ALA A 42 -6.96 16.22 4.72
C ALA A 42 -6.54 17.66 4.32
N LYS A 43 -5.30 17.84 3.88
CA LYS A 43 -4.79 19.13 3.38
C LYS A 43 -5.52 19.63 2.13
N ILE A 44 -5.95 18.72 1.25
CA ILE A 44 -6.67 19.07 0.01
C ILE A 44 -8.15 19.32 0.29
N TYR A 45 -8.74 18.60 1.24
CA TYR A 45 -10.16 18.68 1.55
C TYR A 45 -10.56 20.06 2.07
N VAL A 46 -9.69 20.73 2.82
CA VAL A 46 -9.90 22.09 3.33
C VAL A 46 -9.79 23.19 2.26
N LEU A 47 -9.35 22.85 1.04
CA LEU A 47 -9.31 23.80 -0.07
C LEU A 47 -10.71 23.99 -0.68
N GLU A 48 -10.93 25.16 -1.28
CA GLU A 48 -12.16 25.46 -2.00
C GLU A 48 -12.50 24.38 -3.04
N ALA A 49 -13.80 24.13 -3.17
CA ALA A 49 -14.29 23.14 -4.12
C ALA A 49 -13.92 23.55 -5.55
N SER A 50 -13.13 22.69 -6.18
CA SER A 50 -12.67 22.86 -7.56
C SER A 50 -12.54 21.50 -8.23
N GLU A 51 -12.57 21.49 -9.57
CA GLU A 51 -12.30 20.28 -10.34
C GLU A 51 -10.91 19.70 -10.02
N GLN A 52 -9.92 20.58 -9.83
CA GLN A 52 -8.57 20.19 -9.44
C GLN A 52 -8.53 19.48 -8.07
N ARG A 53 -9.32 19.96 -7.10
CA ARG A 53 -9.48 19.30 -5.79
C ARG A 53 -10.07 17.90 -5.96
N SER A 54 -11.18 17.79 -6.70
CA SER A 54 -11.87 16.51 -6.94
C SER A 54 -10.97 15.50 -7.66
N SER A 55 -10.23 15.93 -8.69
CA SER A 55 -9.25 15.13 -9.40
C SER A 55 -8.12 14.64 -8.49
N SER A 56 -7.63 15.52 -7.61
CA SER A 56 -6.59 15.20 -6.64
C SER A 56 -7.04 14.17 -5.60
N ILE A 57 -8.27 14.32 -5.08
CA ILE A 57 -8.88 13.34 -4.15
C ILE A 57 -9.01 11.98 -4.83
N LYS A 58 -9.49 11.95 -6.08
CA LYS A 58 -9.62 10.71 -6.86
C LYS A 58 -8.29 9.97 -6.99
N LYS A 59 -7.21 10.68 -7.32
CA LYS A 59 -5.86 10.09 -7.43
C LYS A 59 -5.35 9.54 -6.09
N ILE A 60 -5.65 10.20 -4.98
CA ILE A 60 -5.30 9.68 -3.64
C ILE A 60 -6.05 8.38 -3.35
N HIS A 61 -7.35 8.32 -3.64
CA HIS A 61 -8.13 7.09 -3.48
C HIS A 61 -7.60 5.95 -4.36
N GLU A 62 -7.31 6.22 -5.63
CA GLU A 62 -6.70 5.22 -6.53
C GLU A 62 -5.37 4.69 -5.98
N CYS A 63 -4.55 5.56 -5.37
CA CYS A 63 -3.28 5.15 -4.76
C CYS A 63 -3.50 4.28 -3.51
N LEU A 64 -4.48 4.62 -2.66
CA LEU A 64 -4.86 3.82 -1.50
C LEU A 64 -5.38 2.44 -1.90
N GLU A 65 -6.25 2.37 -2.92
CA GLU A 65 -6.76 1.09 -3.43
C GLU A 65 -5.64 0.20 -3.97
N LYS A 66 -4.70 0.77 -4.74
CA LYS A 66 -3.52 0.03 -5.23
C LYS A 66 -2.68 -0.51 -4.06
N LEU A 67 -2.47 0.29 -3.01
CA LEU A 67 -1.73 -0.13 -1.82
C LEU A 67 -2.42 -1.30 -1.12
N GLU A 68 -3.71 -1.18 -0.82
CA GLU A 68 -4.49 -2.22 -0.14
C GLU A 68 -4.54 -3.52 -0.95
N LYS A 69 -4.75 -3.43 -2.26
CA LYS A 69 -4.73 -4.58 -3.16
C LYS A 69 -3.38 -5.29 -3.11
N ARG A 70 -2.28 -4.53 -3.22
CA ARG A 70 -0.92 -5.10 -3.23
C ARG A 70 -0.58 -5.77 -1.90
N VAL A 71 -0.95 -5.14 -0.79
CA VAL A 71 -0.75 -5.69 0.56
C VAL A 71 -1.55 -6.98 0.72
N ALA A 72 -2.80 -7.03 0.28
CA ALA A 72 -3.59 -8.25 0.30
C ALA A 72 -2.96 -9.39 -0.52
N GLU A 73 -2.45 -9.08 -1.73
CA GLU A 73 -1.70 -10.05 -2.55
C GLU A 73 -0.44 -10.58 -1.82
N ASN A 74 0.29 -9.71 -1.13
CA ASN A 74 1.50 -10.08 -0.38
C ASN A 74 1.17 -10.92 0.85
N GLU A 75 0.10 -10.60 1.58
CA GLU A 75 -0.41 -11.40 2.70
C GLU A 75 -0.83 -12.80 2.24
N GLN A 76 -1.57 -12.88 1.13
CA GLN A 76 -1.98 -14.16 0.55
C GLN A 76 -0.77 -14.99 0.12
N LYS A 77 0.25 -14.38 -0.53
CA LYS A 77 1.49 -15.07 -0.89
C LYS A 77 2.21 -15.60 0.34
N LYS A 78 2.37 -14.78 1.40
CA LYS A 78 3.00 -15.18 2.66
C LYS A 78 2.26 -16.37 3.30
N TYR A 79 0.93 -16.30 3.35
CA TYR A 79 0.08 -17.36 3.88
C TYR A 79 0.27 -18.66 3.08
N SER A 80 0.14 -18.60 1.75
CA SER A 80 0.35 -19.77 0.88
C SER A 80 1.75 -20.37 1.05
N SER A 81 2.80 -19.56 1.17
CA SER A 81 4.16 -20.07 1.42
C SER A 81 4.33 -20.71 2.80
N TYR A 82 3.65 -20.19 3.83
CA TYR A 82 3.75 -20.70 5.19
C TYR A 82 3.03 -22.06 5.35
N TYR A 83 1.83 -22.19 4.78
CA TYR A 83 1.05 -23.44 4.85
C TYR A 83 1.43 -24.47 3.77
N ALA A 84 2.11 -24.07 2.69
CA ALA A 84 2.74 -25.02 1.76
C ALA A 84 3.94 -25.76 2.38
N ARG A 85 4.48 -25.28 3.50
CA ARG A 85 5.46 -26.00 4.32
C ARG A 85 4.76 -26.73 5.47
N ALA A 86 4.08 -27.84 5.17
CA ALA A 86 3.85 -28.90 6.16
C ALA A 86 5.04 -29.88 6.11
N PRO A 87 5.43 -30.49 7.25
CA PRO A 87 6.78 -30.96 7.50
C PRO A 87 7.09 -32.30 6.81
N GLU A 88 8.21 -32.37 6.09
CA GLU A 88 8.96 -33.62 5.92
C GLU A 88 9.54 -34.05 7.28
N ARG A 89 8.69 -34.51 8.18
CA ARG A 89 9.06 -35.33 9.32
C ARG A 89 8.02 -36.43 9.39
N ASP A 90 8.32 -37.54 8.73
CA ASP A 90 7.92 -38.91 9.11
C ASP A 90 8.29 -39.90 8.00
N ARG A 91 9.59 -40.06 7.71
CA ARG A 91 10.14 -41.31 7.15
C ARG A 91 11.57 -41.55 7.64
N VAL A 92 11.75 -41.56 8.95
CA VAL A 92 12.88 -42.26 9.59
C VAL A 92 12.27 -43.26 10.56
N THR A 93 12.09 -44.50 10.08
CA THR A 93 12.21 -45.80 10.76
C THR A 93 11.23 -46.80 10.15
N GLN A 94 11.75 -47.68 9.31
CA GLN A 94 11.42 -49.10 9.34
C GLN A 94 12.66 -49.82 8.82
N SER A 95 13.48 -50.26 9.79
CA SER A 95 14.52 -51.27 9.62
C SER A 95 13.90 -52.65 9.70
#